data_AF-I3NN27-F1
#
_entry.id   AF-I3NN27-F1
#
_cell.length_a   1.000
_cell.length_b   1.000
_cell.length_c   1.000
_cell.angle_alpha   90.00
_cell.angle_beta   90.00
_cell.angle_gamma   90.00
#
_symmetry.space_group_name_H-M   'P 1'
#
loop_
_entity.id
_entity.type
_entity.pdbx_description
1 polymer ?
#
loop_
_entity_poly.entity_id
_entity_poly.type
_entity_poly.pdbx_seq_one_letter_code
_entity_poly.pdbx_strand_id
1 'polypeptide(L)'
;MQHPKNRLATAMAKYTVATQNMEQVVMFPSLLRDVPVEWQQGICSADDGAQDLYESYMMLKSIRMTVETGAIPLDDWAAKEEIKDIKTEIEECPDLEAMYQSHIKGLVLCT
;
A
#
# COMPACT_ATOMS: atom_id res chain seq x y z
N MET A 1 -2.97 -22.45 26.14
CA MET A 1 -3.46 -22.58 24.75
C MET A 1 -2.83 -21.47 23.93
N GLN A 2 -1.86 -21.77 23.07
CA GLN A 2 -1.24 -20.75 22.20
C GLN A 2 -2.11 -20.64 20.95
N HIS A 3 -2.83 -19.53 20.79
CA HIS A 3 -3.47 -19.24 19.50
C HIS A 3 -2.36 -19.18 18.43
N PRO A 4 -2.50 -19.84 17.28
CA PRO A 4 -1.58 -19.66 16.17
C PRO A 4 -1.56 -18.17 15.83
N LYS A 5 -0.39 -17.54 15.98
CA LYS A 5 -0.21 -16.12 15.69
C LYS A 5 -0.68 -15.89 14.25
N ASN A 6 -1.79 -15.15 14.11
CA ASN A 6 -2.29 -14.74 12.80
C ASN A 6 -1.15 -13.97 12.10
N ARG A 7 -0.57 -14.57 11.05
CA ARG A 7 0.62 -14.04 10.36
C ARG A 7 0.34 -12.70 9.72
N LEU A 8 -0.86 -12.53 9.15
CA LEU A 8 -1.31 -11.27 8.57
C LEU A 8 -1.44 -10.21 9.66
N ALA A 9 -2.13 -10.50 10.76
CA ALA A 9 -2.27 -9.55 11.88
C ALA A 9 -0.91 -9.15 12.46
N THR A 10 0.04 -10.08 12.55
CA THR A 10 1.41 -9.79 12.99
C THR A 10 2.16 -8.91 11.99
N ALA A 11 1.97 -9.13 10.70
CA ALA A 11 2.57 -8.31 9.64
C ALA A 11 1.97 -6.89 9.64
N MET A 12 0.65 -6.75 9.76
CA MET A 12 -0.04 -5.47 9.86
C MET A 12 0.41 -4.67 11.10
N ALA A 13 0.54 -5.32 12.25
CA ALA A 13 1.05 -4.66 13.45
C ALA A 13 2.49 -4.15 13.27
N LYS A 14 3.37 -4.95 12.64
CA LYS A 14 4.73 -4.51 12.31
C LYS A 14 4.75 -3.37 11.31
N TYR A 15 3.86 -3.41 10.32
CA TYR A 15 3.70 -2.35 9.33
C TYR A 15 3.31 -1.02 9.99
N THR A 16 2.33 -1.04 10.90
CA THR A 16 1.93 0.14 11.68
C THR A 16 3.09 0.73 12.47
N VAL A 17 3.87 -0.10 13.18
CA VAL A 17 5.04 0.39 13.93
C VAL A 17 6.09 0.98 13.00
N ALA A 18 6.38 0.34 11.86
CA ALA A 18 7.38 0.83 10.92
C ALA A 18 6.98 2.18 10.29
N THR A 19 5.72 2.32 9.90
CA THR A 19 5.19 3.57 9.32
C THR A 19 5.07 4.68 10.36
N GLN A 20 4.71 4.36 11.60
CA GLN A 20 4.75 5.32 12.71
C GLN A 20 6.18 5.81 12.99
N ASN A 21 7.17 4.91 13.01
CA ASN A 21 8.58 5.28 13.16
C ASN A 21 9.05 6.17 12.01
N MET A 22 8.65 5.86 10.78
CA MET A 22 8.93 6.69 9.61
C MET A 22 8.40 8.11 9.80
N GLU A 23 7.15 8.29 10.24
CA GLU A 23 6.58 9.63 10.50
C GLU A 23 7.30 10.40 11.60
N GLN A 24 7.85 9.72 12.61
CA GLN A 24 8.64 10.35 13.67
C GLN A 24 10.03 10.79 13.21
N VAL A 25 10.62 10.07 12.25
CA VAL A 25 11.96 10.37 11.72
C VAL A 25 11.87 11.42 10.60
N VAL A 26 10.85 11.34 9.75
CA VAL A 26 10.63 12.28 8.63
C VAL A 26 9.90 13.53 9.13
N MET A 27 10.67 14.45 9.72
CA MET A 27 10.14 15.70 10.27
C MET A 27 9.65 16.68 9.19
N PHE A 28 10.21 16.59 7.98
CA PHE A 28 9.88 17.46 6.85
C PHE A 28 9.66 16.63 5.58
N PRO A 29 8.45 16.08 5.37
CA PRO A 29 8.17 15.21 4.23
C PRO A 29 8.46 15.86 2.87
N SER A 30 8.35 17.19 2.77
CA SER A 30 8.66 17.94 1.54
C SER A 30 10.11 17.78 1.08
N LEU A 31 11.03 17.37 1.96
CA LEU A 31 12.43 17.10 1.60
C LEU A 31 12.60 15.79 0.81
N LEU A 32 11.56 14.96 0.74
CA LEU A 32 11.58 13.70 -0.01
C LEU A 32 11.12 13.88 -1.47
N ARG A 33 10.67 15.09 -1.85
CA ARG A 33 10.30 15.39 -3.23
C ARG A 33 11.52 15.35 -4.13
N ASP A 34 11.32 14.88 -5.36
CA ASP A 34 12.38 14.74 -6.37
C ASP A 34 13.55 13.82 -5.95
N VAL A 35 13.40 13.06 -4.85
CA VAL A 35 14.37 12.05 -4.42
C VAL A 35 14.05 10.74 -5.14
N PRO A 36 14.95 10.22 -6.00
CA PRO A 36 14.69 8.99 -6.72
C PRO A 36 14.64 7.81 -5.75
N VAL A 37 13.65 6.94 -5.92
CA VAL A 37 13.59 5.71 -5.15
C VAL A 37 14.46 4.66 -5.82
N GLU A 38 15.53 4.26 -5.14
CA GLU A 38 16.41 3.17 -5.55
C GLU A 38 15.73 1.82 -5.28
N TRP A 39 14.67 1.49 -6.03
CA TRP A 39 14.09 0.16 -5.99
C TRP A 39 15.12 -0.83 -6.54
N GLN A 40 15.50 -1.83 -5.73
CA GLN A 40 16.35 -2.93 -6.20
C GLN A 40 15.71 -3.55 -7.45
N GLN A 41 16.51 -3.72 -8.52
CA GLN A 41 16.13 -4.27 -9.82
C GLN A 41 15.09 -5.39 -9.67
N GLY A 42 13.84 -5.12 -10.04
CA GLY A 42 12.79 -6.14 -10.04
C GLY A 42 11.36 -5.64 -9.80
N ILE A 43 11.14 -4.39 -9.42
CA ILE A 43 9.77 -3.87 -9.15
C ILE A 43 9.32 -2.85 -10.20
N CYS A 44 10.17 -1.90 -10.62
CA CYS A 44 9.89 -0.99 -11.75
C CYS A 44 11.23 -0.55 -12.39
N SER A 45 11.32 -0.53 -13.71
CA SER A 45 12.49 -0.01 -14.45
C SER A 45 12.49 1.52 -14.42
N ALA A 46 13.63 2.13 -14.15
CA ALA A 46 13.81 3.54 -13.81
C ALA A 46 13.61 4.56 -14.96
N ASP A 47 12.83 4.24 -16.00
CA ASP A 47 12.78 5.03 -17.26
C ASP A 47 11.48 5.81 -17.48
N ASP A 48 10.41 5.58 -16.71
CA ASP A 48 9.14 6.31 -16.89
C ASP A 48 8.63 6.83 -15.53
N GLY A 49 8.90 8.10 -15.22
CA GLY A 49 8.29 8.80 -14.09
C GLY A 49 8.50 8.15 -12.72
N ALA A 50 9.75 7.83 -12.36
CA ALA A 50 10.08 7.22 -11.07
C ALA A 50 9.41 7.96 -9.91
N GLN A 51 8.45 7.27 -9.27
CA GLN A 51 7.76 7.75 -8.08
C GLN A 51 8.80 8.33 -7.11
N ASP A 52 8.64 9.59 -6.71
CA ASP A 52 9.59 10.18 -5.78
C ASP A 52 9.38 9.62 -4.36
N LEU A 53 10.40 9.76 -3.51
CA LEU A 53 10.32 9.22 -2.16
C LEU A 53 9.18 9.84 -1.33
N TYR A 54 8.72 11.05 -1.69
CA TYR A 54 7.56 11.69 -1.08
C TYR A 54 6.25 10.98 -1.46
N GLU A 55 6.06 10.61 -2.72
CA GLU A 55 4.92 9.84 -3.20
C GLU A 55 4.88 8.45 -2.55
N SER A 56 6.03 7.75 -2.46
CA SER A 56 6.10 6.47 -1.73
C SER A 56 5.79 6.64 -0.23
N TYR A 57 6.27 7.73 0.40
CA TYR A 57 5.93 8.06 1.79
C TYR A 57 4.43 8.26 1.97
N MET A 58 3.77 8.98 1.05
CA MET A 58 2.33 9.21 1.08
C MET A 58 1.53 7.92 0.89
N MET A 59 1.94 7.05 -0.03
CA MET A 59 1.34 5.73 -0.25
C MET A 59 1.39 4.87 1.03
N LEU A 60 2.56 4.80 1.69
CA LEU A 60 2.72 4.04 2.93
C LEU A 60 1.79 4.57 4.04
N LYS A 61 1.61 5.89 4.12
CA LYS A 61 0.67 6.51 5.06
C LYS A 61 -0.79 6.20 4.73
N SER A 62 -1.17 6.20 3.45
CA SER A 62 -2.51 5.83 3.01
C SER A 62 -2.85 4.39 3.42
N ILE A 63 -1.95 3.45 3.12
CA ILE A 63 -2.10 2.04 3.53
C ILE A 63 -2.20 1.90 5.05
N ARG A 64 -1.40 2.65 5.82
CA ARG A 64 -1.46 2.65 7.30
C ARG A 64 -2.84 3.08 7.79
N MET A 65 -3.42 4.12 7.19
CA MET A 65 -4.76 4.58 7.53
C MET A 65 -5.79 3.46 7.32
N THR A 66 -5.72 2.73 6.21
CA THR A 66 -6.59 1.56 5.95
C THR A 66 -6.36 0.43 6.95
N VAL A 67 -5.10 0.14 7.32
CA VAL A 67 -4.75 -0.88 8.34
C VAL A 67 -5.33 -0.54 9.71
N GLU A 68 -5.21 0.72 10.15
CA GLU A 68 -5.60 1.14 11.50
C GLU A 68 -7.11 1.31 11.66
N THR A 69 -7.76 1.87 10.64
CA THR A 69 -9.21 2.13 10.70
C THR A 69 -10.05 0.94 10.27
N GLY A 70 -9.46 -0.03 9.54
CA GLY A 70 -10.21 -1.05 8.82
C GLY A 70 -11.18 -0.47 7.77
N ALA A 71 -11.15 0.85 7.57
CA ALA A 71 -12.02 1.57 6.66
C ALA A 71 -11.30 1.64 5.32
N ILE A 72 -11.85 0.92 4.34
CA ILE A 72 -11.63 1.23 2.94
C ILE A 72 -12.27 2.61 2.72
N PRO A 73 -11.56 3.60 2.11
CA PRO A 73 -12.13 4.89 1.82
C PRO A 73 -13.47 4.72 1.11
N LEU A 74 -14.53 5.21 1.75
CA LEU A 74 -15.90 4.98 1.29
C LEU A 74 -16.07 5.52 -0.13
N ASP A 75 -15.38 6.60 -0.52
CA ASP A 75 -15.49 7.28 -1.83
C ASP A 75 -15.31 6.39 -3.07
N ASP A 76 -14.75 5.19 -2.92
CA ASP A 76 -14.59 4.21 -4.00
C ASP A 76 -15.87 3.42 -4.33
N TRP A 77 -16.89 3.47 -3.47
CA TRP A 77 -18.15 2.72 -3.65
C TRP A 77 -19.06 3.27 -4.77
N ALA A 78 -18.83 4.51 -5.20
CA ALA A 78 -19.67 5.17 -6.20
C ALA A 78 -19.14 5.00 -7.64
N ALA A 79 -17.94 4.45 -7.82
CA ALA A 79 -17.31 4.28 -9.13
C ALA A 79 -17.29 2.80 -9.55
N LYS A 80 -18.44 2.36 -10.05
CA LYS A 80 -18.64 1.21 -10.96
C LYS A 80 -18.17 -0.17 -10.52
N GLU A 81 -19.18 -0.98 -10.18
CA GLU A 81 -19.34 -2.35 -10.69
C GLU A 81 -18.96 -2.44 -12.18
N GLU A 82 -17.74 -2.89 -12.46
CA GLU A 82 -17.45 -3.65 -13.67
C GLU A 82 -16.40 -4.70 -13.28
N ILE A 83 -16.87 -5.87 -12.87
CA ILE A 83 -16.03 -7.07 -12.76
C ILE A 83 -15.57 -7.40 -14.18
N LYS A 84 -14.49 -6.76 -14.62
CA LYS A 84 -13.75 -7.20 -15.80
C LYS A 84 -12.89 -8.36 -15.37
N ASP A 85 -13.04 -9.46 -16.12
CA ASP A 85 -12.21 -10.65 -16.08
C ASP A 85 -10.76 -10.29 -15.74
N ILE A 86 -10.27 -10.84 -14.63
CA ILE A 86 -8.87 -10.76 -14.20
C ILE A 86 -8.05 -11.59 -15.20
N LYS A 87 -7.83 -11.05 -16.39
CA LYS A 87 -6.62 -11.30 -17.15
C LYS A 87 -5.58 -10.38 -16.55
N THR A 88 -4.77 -10.94 -15.67
CA THR A 88 -3.58 -10.29 -15.13
C THR A 88 -2.60 -10.05 -16.28
N GLU A 89 -2.78 -8.95 -17.01
CA GLU A 89 -1.66 -8.29 -17.66
C GLU A 89 -0.74 -7.87 -16.51
N ILE A 90 0.44 -8.48 -16.45
CA ILE A 90 1.45 -8.15 -15.45
C ILE A 90 1.93 -6.75 -15.81
N GLU A 91 1.33 -5.73 -15.18
CA GLU A 91 1.83 -4.38 -15.23
C GLU A 91 3.26 -4.41 -14.68
N GLU A 92 4.24 -3.90 -15.46
CA GLU A 92 5.66 -3.92 -15.09
C GLU A 92 5.97 -3.02 -13.88
N CYS A 93 4.98 -2.26 -13.40
CA CYS A 93 5.02 -1.46 -12.18
C CYS A 93 3.60 -1.39 -11.55
N PRO A 94 3.16 -2.46 -10.86
CA PRO A 94 1.78 -2.51 -10.35
C PRO A 94 1.57 -1.47 -9.26
N ASP A 95 0.42 -0.80 -9.28
CA ASP A 95 -0.03 0.06 -8.18
C ASP A 95 -0.21 -0.79 -6.90
N LEU A 96 0.79 -0.73 -6.02
CA LEU A 96 0.84 -1.50 -4.78
C LEU A 96 -0.29 -1.11 -3.82
N GLU A 97 -0.77 0.14 -3.87
CA GLU A 97 -1.87 0.60 -3.04
C GLU A 97 -3.19 -0.01 -3.51
N ALA A 98 -3.50 0.07 -4.81
CA ALA A 98 -4.69 -0.55 -5.38
C ALA A 98 -4.68 -2.08 -5.20
N MET A 99 -3.50 -2.71 -5.36
CA MET A 99 -3.35 -4.14 -5.10
C MET A 99 -3.62 -4.47 -3.63
N TYR A 100 -3.08 -3.72 -2.68
CA TYR A 100 -3.37 -3.94 -1.26
C TYR A 100 -4.87 -3.80 -0.96
N GLN A 101 -5.50 -2.73 -1.46
CA GLN A 101 -6.91 -2.46 -1.24
C GLN A 101 -7.80 -3.56 -1.81
N SER A 102 -7.55 -4.03 -3.03
CA SER A 102 -8.32 -5.13 -3.65
C SER A 102 -8.20 -6.44 -2.86
N HIS A 103 -7.01 -6.78 -2.37
CA HIS A 103 -6.80 -7.98 -1.57
C HIS A 103 -7.53 -7.92 -0.21
N ILE A 104 -7.47 -6.78 0.48
CA ILE A 104 -8.19 -6.60 1.75
C ILE A 104 -9.71 -6.58 1.54
N LYS A 105 -10.20 -5.91 0.50
CA LYS A 105 -11.62 -5.93 0.08
C LYS A 105 -12.10 -7.38 -0.11
N GLY A 106 -11.33 -8.21 -0.82
CA GLY A 106 -11.63 -9.63 -1.02
C GLY A 106 -11.71 -10.43 0.28
N LEU A 107 -10.81 -10.17 1.24
CA LEU A 107 -10.85 -10.84 2.54
C LEU A 107 -12.11 -10.49 3.35
N VAL A 108 -12.59 -9.25 3.28
CA VAL A 108 -13.79 -8.79 4.00
C VAL A 108 -15.07 -9.29 3.33
N LEU A 109 -15.11 -9.38 2.01
CA LEU A 109 -16.30 -9.82 1.25
C LEU A 109 -16.48 -11.35 1.24
N CYS A 110 -15.44 -12.13 1.54
CA CYS A 110 -15.49 -13.60 1.58
C CYS A 110 -15.83 -14.20 2.96
N THR A 111 -16.04 -13.39 3.99
CA THR A 111 -16.45 -13.84 5.35
C THR A 111 -17.90 -13.55 5.64
#